data_AF-A0A847RMF8-F1
#
_entry.id   AF-A0A847RMF8-F1
#
_cell.length_a   1.000
_cell.length_b   1.000
_cell.length_c   1.000
_cell.angle_alpha   90.00
_cell.angle_beta   90.00
_cell.angle_gamma   90.00
#
_symmetry.space_group_name_H-M   'P 1'
#
loop_
_entity.id
_entity.type
_entity.pdbx_description
1 polymer ?
#
loop_
_entity_poly.entity_id
_entity_poly.type
_entity_poly.pdbx_seq_one_letter_code
_entity_poly.pdbx_strand_id
1 'polypeptide(L)'
;MLKKDNLSLGIVLGLLTPLVAFFLYYFFLIRPHNNIGLGQFFNILKDNRQMIPKIVSICLLVNGLVFFLYTRTRKDITAKGIFLMTMLYAIVILLLKLIR
;
A
#
# COMPACT_ATOMS: atom_id res chain seq x y z
N MET A 1 -24.02 4.60 11.81
CA MET A 1 -23.24 5.10 12.97
C MET A 1 -21.92 4.31 13.07
N LEU A 2 -20.97 4.49 12.14
CA LEU A 2 -19.65 3.82 12.18
C LEU A 2 -18.66 4.64 13.01
N LYS A 3 -18.93 4.70 14.32
CA LYS A 3 -18.10 5.35 15.35
C LYS A 3 -17.00 4.39 15.86
N LYS A 4 -16.44 3.55 14.98
CA LYS A 4 -15.30 2.70 15.33
C LYS A 4 -14.03 3.47 14.99
N ASP A 5 -13.65 4.37 15.89
CA ASP A 5 -12.32 4.95 15.87
C ASP A 5 -11.39 4.02 16.65
N ASN A 6 -10.93 2.96 15.99
CA ASN A 6 -10.20 1.88 16.62
C ASN A 6 -8.80 1.81 16.01
N LEU A 7 -7.78 1.78 16.87
CA LEU A 7 -6.39 1.62 16.44
C LEU A 7 -6.20 0.34 15.61
N SER A 8 -6.86 -0.75 16.02
CA SER A 8 -6.82 -2.03 15.30
C SER A 8 -7.36 -1.93 13.88
N LEU A 9 -8.43 -1.15 13.64
CA LEU A 9 -8.91 -0.89 12.28
C LEU A 9 -7.87 -0.11 11.48
N GLY A 10 -7.22 0.87 12.11
CA GLY A 10 -6.15 1.64 11.49
C GLY A 10 -4.98 0.76 11.06
N ILE A 11 -4.56 -0.16 11.93
CA ILE A 11 -3.49 -1.13 11.64
C ILE A 11 -3.87 -2.04 10.49
N VAL A 12 -5.08 -2.62 10.53
CA VAL A 12 -5.57 -3.50 9.45
C VAL A 12 -5.63 -2.71 8.14
N LEU A 13 -6.17 -1.49 8.15
CA LEU A 13 -6.21 -0.64 6.96
C LEU A 13 -4.81 -0.27 6.46
N GLY A 14 -3.88 0.06 7.36
CA GLY A 14 -2.50 0.39 7.00
C GLY A 14 -1.78 -0.75 6.30
N LEU A 15 -2.09 -2.00 6.67
CA LEU A 15 -1.52 -3.20 6.06
C LEU A 15 -2.29 -3.65 4.79
N LEU A 16 -3.62 -3.53 4.78
CA LEU A 16 -4.46 -4.00 3.68
C LEU A 16 -4.45 -3.02 2.50
N THR A 17 -4.40 -1.71 2.75
CA THR A 17 -4.50 -0.68 1.71
C THR A 17 -3.39 -0.78 0.65
N PRO A 18 -2.10 -0.95 1.00
CA PRO A 18 -1.05 -1.15 0.01
C PRO A 18 -1.26 -2.43 -0.82
N LEU A 19 -1.77 -3.49 -0.19
CA LEU A 19 -2.07 -4.75 -0.87
C LEU A 19 -3.20 -4.57 -1.89
N VAL A 20 -4.29 -3.92 -1.48
CA VAL A 20 -5.42 -3.59 -2.34
C VAL A 20 -4.96 -2.68 -3.49
N ALA A 21 -4.14 -1.66 -3.21
CA ALA A 21 -3.58 -0.78 -4.23
C ALA A 21 -2.73 -1.53 -5.27
N PHE A 22 -1.95 -2.52 -4.83
CA PHE A 22 -1.17 -3.38 -5.72
C PHE A 22 -2.08 -4.21 -6.65
N PHE A 23 -3.12 -4.83 -6.11
CA PHE A 23 -4.07 -5.60 -6.92
C PHE A 23 -4.91 -4.72 -7.86
N LEU A 24 -5.31 -3.54 -7.41
CA LEU A 24 -5.99 -2.55 -8.25
C LEU A 24 -5.08 -2.12 -9.41
N TYR A 25 -3.80 -1.84 -9.14
CA TYR A 25 -2.84 -1.53 -10.19
C TYR A 25 -2.72 -2.67 -11.21
N TYR A 26 -2.60 -3.91 -10.76
CA TYR A 26 -2.56 -5.07 -11.66
C TYR A 26 -3.85 -5.20 -12.50
N PHE A 27 -5.02 -5.10 -11.87
CA PHE A 27 -6.30 -5.34 -12.54
C PHE A 27 -6.70 -4.21 -13.50
N PHE A 28 -6.42 -2.95 -13.15
CA PHE A 28 -6.86 -1.80 -13.93
C PHE A 28 -5.81 -1.26 -14.91
N LEU A 29 -4.52 -1.37 -14.62
CA LEU A 29 -3.47 -0.81 -15.48
C LEU A 29 -2.73 -1.88 -16.30
N ILE A 30 -2.49 -3.07 -15.74
CA ILE A 30 -1.65 -4.09 -16.40
C ILE A 30 -2.47 -5.10 -17.20
N ARG A 31 -3.49 -5.71 -16.57
CA ARG A 31 -4.34 -6.72 -17.22
C ARG A 31 -4.97 -6.23 -18.53
N PRO A 32 -5.58 -5.03 -18.63
CA PRO A 32 -6.28 -4.63 -19.84
C PRO A 32 -5.35 -4.24 -20.99
N HIS A 33 -4.08 -3.91 -20.72
CA HIS A 33 -3.15 -3.50 -21.77
C HIS A 33 -2.49 -4.70 -22.45
N ASN A 34 -2.17 -5.76 -21.70
CA ASN A 34 -1.31 -6.84 -22.21
C ASN A 34 -1.87 -8.27 -21.96
N ASN A 35 -3.09 -8.43 -21.40
CA ASN A 35 -3.68 -9.74 -21.06
C ASN A 35 -2.77 -10.65 -20.20
N ILE A 36 -1.88 -10.04 -19.40
CA ILE A 36 -0.83 -10.74 -18.64
C ILE A 36 -1.45 -11.41 -17.42
N GLY A 37 -1.23 -12.72 -17.27
CA GLY A 37 -1.61 -13.47 -16.07
C GLY A 37 -0.78 -13.08 -14.84
N LEU A 38 -1.30 -13.32 -13.63
CA LEU A 38 -0.59 -12.97 -12.38
C LEU A 38 0.84 -13.52 -12.31
N GLY A 39 1.04 -14.78 -12.74
CA GLY A 39 2.37 -15.40 -12.75
C GLY A 39 3.37 -14.70 -13.66
N GLN A 40 2.94 -14.27 -14.85
CA GLN A 40 3.78 -13.50 -15.78
C GLN A 40 4.07 -12.10 -15.24
N PHE A 41 3.11 -11.47 -14.55
CA PHE A 41 3.33 -10.18 -13.90
C PHE A 41 4.43 -10.26 -12.83
N PHE A 42 4.45 -11.33 -12.01
CA PHE A 42 5.53 -11.55 -11.05
C PHE A 42 6.89 -11.77 -11.73
N ASN A 43 6.93 -12.47 -12.87
CA ASN A 43 8.18 -12.63 -13.64
C ASN A 43 8.68 -11.28 -14.16
N ILE A 44 7.81 -10.47 -14.76
CA ILE A 44 8.16 -9.12 -15.23
C ILE A 44 8.64 -8.24 -14.07
N LEU A 45 7.99 -8.34 -12.91
CA LEU A 45 8.37 -7.57 -11.73
C LEU A 45 9.76 -7.98 -11.18
N LYS A 46 10.10 -9.26 -11.30
CA LYS A 46 11.41 -9.81 -10.92
C LYS A 46 12.51 -9.40 -11.91
N ASP A 47 12.20 -9.43 -13.20
CA ASP A 47 13.15 -9.10 -14.27
C ASP A 47 13.36 -7.58 -14.40
N ASN A 48 12.32 -6.78 -14.13
CA ASN A 48 12.36 -5.33 -14.28
C ASN A 48 12.45 -4.60 -12.93
N ARG A 49 13.68 -4.41 -12.44
CA ARG A 49 13.96 -3.71 -11.17
C ARG A 49 13.44 -2.27 -11.12
N GLN A 50 13.25 -1.61 -12.26
CA GLN A 50 12.74 -0.23 -12.33
C GLN A 50 11.22 -0.16 -12.08
N MET A 51 10.52 -1.28 -12.18
CA MET A 51 9.07 -1.34 -12.01
C MET A 51 8.66 -1.40 -10.53
N ILE A 52 9.50 -1.99 -9.67
CA ILE A 52 9.25 -2.12 -8.23
C ILE A 52 9.07 -0.74 -7.56
N PRO A 53 9.99 0.24 -7.70
CA PRO A 53 9.81 1.56 -7.09
C PRO A 53 8.52 2.27 -7.55
N LYS A 54 8.16 2.14 -8.84
CA LYS A 54 6.94 2.76 -9.40
C LYS A 54 5.68 2.22 -8.72
N ILE A 55 5.58 0.90 -8.58
CA ILE A 55 4.44 0.26 -7.93
C ILE A 55 4.40 0.62 -6.43
N VAL A 56 5.54 0.59 -5.75
CA VAL A 56 5.65 0.99 -4.33
C VAL A 56 5.18 2.44 -4.14
N SER A 57 5.58 3.36 -5.01
CA SER A 57 5.13 4.76 -4.97
C SER A 57 3.60 4.88 -5.12
N ILE A 58 2.98 4.12 -6.01
CA ILE A 58 1.52 4.10 -6.19
C ILE A 58 0.84 3.55 -4.92
N CYS A 59 1.33 2.44 -4.37
CA CYS A 59 0.78 1.87 -3.15
C CYS A 59 0.88 2.84 -1.95
N LEU A 60 2.00 3.54 -1.82
CA LEU A 60 2.20 4.57 -0.80
C LEU A 60 1.26 5.76 -1.00
N LEU A 61 1.04 6.21 -2.24
CA LEU A 61 0.09 7.27 -2.57
C LEU A 61 -1.34 6.91 -2.14
N VAL A 62 -1.80 5.71 -2.50
CA VAL A 62 -3.14 5.23 -2.13
C VAL A 62 -3.27 5.09 -0.61
N ASN A 63 -2.24 4.57 0.08
CA ASN A 63 -2.22 4.52 1.54
C ASN A 63 -2.30 5.92 2.18
N GLY A 64 -1.54 6.89 1.66
CA GLY A 64 -1.59 8.29 2.08
C GLY A 64 -2.95 8.94 1.84
N LEU A 65 -3.63 8.59 0.75
CA LEU A 65 -4.99 9.05 0.45
C LEU A 65 -5.99 8.50 1.49
N VAL A 66 -5.90 7.21 1.82
CA VAL A 66 -6.72 6.61 2.88
C VAL A 66 -6.43 7.26 4.24
N PHE A 67 -5.16 7.46 4.59
CA PHE A 67 -4.77 8.19 5.79
C PHE A 67 -5.41 9.59 5.84
N PHE A 68 -5.30 10.35 4.75
CA PHE A 68 -5.88 11.69 4.63
C PHE A 68 -7.41 11.69 4.81
N LEU A 69 -8.12 10.74 4.18
CA LEU A 69 -9.57 10.60 4.33
C LEU A 69 -9.99 10.32 5.78
N TYR A 70 -9.25 9.44 6.48
CA TYR A 70 -9.55 9.12 7.88
C TYR A 70 -9.28 10.31 8.83
N THR A 71 -8.19 11.05 8.60
CA THR A 71 -7.91 12.30 9.31
C THR A 71 -9.00 13.36 9.06
N ARG A 72 -9.45 13.53 7.80
CA ARG A 72 -10.53 14.47 7.46
C ARG A 72 -11.86 14.11 8.13
N THR A 73 -12.11 12.82 8.36
CA THR A 73 -13.34 12.34 9.01
C THR A 73 -13.27 12.42 10.55
N ARG A 74 -12.24 13.07 11.13
CA ARG A 74 -11.99 13.14 12.58
C ARG A 74 -11.92 11.75 13.25
N LYS A 75 -11.35 10.77 12.54
CA LYS A 75 -11.07 9.41 13.05
C LYS A 75 -9.58 9.27 13.36
N ASP A 76 -9.13 10.07 14.33
CA ASP A 76 -7.70 10.27 14.58
C ASP A 76 -7.02 9.02 15.13
N ILE A 77 -7.72 8.16 15.88
CA ILE A 77 -7.15 6.90 16.41
C ILE A 77 -6.88 5.92 15.26
N THR A 78 -7.81 5.84 14.31
CA THR A 78 -7.68 5.00 13.10
C THR A 78 -6.57 5.52 12.20
N ALA A 79 -6.51 6.85 11.99
CA ALA A 79 -5.44 7.48 11.22
C ALA A 79 -4.05 7.22 11.85
N LYS A 80 -3.93 7.28 13.17
CA LYS A 80 -2.69 6.89 13.89
C LYS A 80 -2.29 5.44 13.60
N GLY A 81 -3.24 4.51 13.58
CA GLY A 81 -2.96 3.10 13.27
C GLY A 81 -2.46 2.90 11.83
N ILE A 82 -3.06 3.62 10.86
CA ILE A 82 -2.61 3.59 9.46
C ILE A 82 -1.18 4.12 9.39
N PHE A 83 -0.93 5.31 9.94
CA PHE A 83 0.39 5.95 9.92
C PHE A 83 1.48 5.10 10.59
N LEU A 84 1.16 4.46 11.73
CA LEU A 84 2.09 3.59 12.44
C LEU A 84 2.55 2.42 11.55
N MET A 85 1.62 1.79 10.82
CA MET A 85 1.98 0.73 9.87
C MET A 85 2.81 1.26 8.70
N THR A 86 2.48 2.43 8.16
CA THR A 86 3.27 3.05 7.08
C THR A 86 4.68 3.38 7.52
N MET A 87 4.86 3.86 8.77
CA MET A 87 6.16 4.10 9.37
C MET A 87 6.93 2.79 9.57
N LEU A 88 6.27 1.72 10.02
CA LEU A 88 6.88 0.39 10.15
C LEU A 88 7.40 -0.12 8.79
N TYR A 89 6.62 0.02 7.72
CA TYR A 89 7.07 -0.32 6.36
C TYR A 89 8.29 0.50 5.95
N ALA A 90 8.30 1.80 6.22
CA ALA A 90 9.45 2.65 5.90
C ALA A 90 10.71 2.19 6.63
N ILE A 91 10.60 1.85 7.93
CA ILE A 91 11.72 1.31 8.72
C ILE A 91 12.21 -0.01 8.13
N VAL A 92 11.32 -0.95 7.79
CA VAL A 92 11.69 -2.24 7.18
C VAL A 92 12.40 -2.03 5.85
N ILE A 93 11.90 -1.14 4.99
CA ILE A 93 12.53 -0.81 3.70
C ILE A 93 13.92 -0.19 3.92
N LEU A 94 14.07 0.70 4.89
CA LEU A 94 15.36 1.30 5.23
C LEU A 94 16.36 0.26 5.76
N LEU A 95 15.93 -0.63 6.65
CA LEU A 95 16.77 -1.72 7.16
C LEU A 95 17.22 -2.66 6.04
N LEU A 96 16.31 -3.04 5.14
CA LEU A 96 16.63 -3.88 3.98
C LEU A 96 17.62 -3.18 3.03
N LYS A 97 17.53 -1.86 2.89
CA LYS A 97 18.46 -1.06 2.08
C LYS A 97 19.81 -0.85 2.77
N LEU A 98 19.88 -0.91 4.10
CA LEU A 98 21.13 -0.79 4.85
C LEU A 98 21.91 -2.11 4.91
N ILE A 99 21.19 -3.24 5.01
CA ILE A 99 21.78 -4.59 5.06
C ILE A 99 22.30 -5.02 3.67
N ARG A 100 21.75 -4.47 2.59
CA ARG A 100 22.13 -4.76 1.20
C ARG A 100 23.01 -3.67 0.61
#